data_AF-A0A3D2Q212-F1
#
_entry.id   AF-A0A3D2Q212-F1
#
_cell.length_a   1.000
_cell.length_b   1.000
_cell.length_c   1.000
_cell.angle_alpha   90.00
_cell.angle_beta   90.00
_cell.angle_gamma   90.00
#
_symmetry.space_group_name_H-M   'P 1'
#
loop_
_entity.id
_entity.type
_entity.pdbx_description
1 polymer ?
#
loop_
_entity_poly.entity_id
_entity_poly.type
_entity_poly.pdbx_seq_one_letter_code
_entity_poly.pdbx_strand_id
1 'polypeptide(L)'
;MLINCPKDFSCTGYEIVLAAGPQGLVLPPYKGSTLRGGFARVFKQLVCVKKKETCGDCLLKENCPYHFVFETSPPPKAEALRNYSDIPRPFVLEPPQEQKTDYLPGETLYGRNYII
;
A
#
# COMPACT_ATOMS: atom_id res chain seq x y z
N MET A 1 -13.18 -8.25 -9.85
CA MET A 1 -14.21 -8.68 -8.87
C MET A 1 -14.68 -7.42 -8.16
N LEU A 2 -15.99 -7.20 -7.99
CA LEU A 2 -16.49 -6.09 -7.16
C LEU A 2 -16.22 -6.48 -5.71
N ILE A 3 -15.36 -5.76 -5.00
CA ILE A 3 -15.27 -5.91 -3.55
C ILE A 3 -16.65 -5.55 -3.00
N ASN A 4 -17.32 -6.52 -2.38
CA ASN A 4 -18.60 -6.29 -1.72
C ASN A 4 -18.31 -5.46 -0.46
N CYS A 5 -18.36 -4.14 -0.61
CA CYS A 5 -18.20 -3.20 0.48
C CYS A 5 -19.45 -3.28 1.37
N PRO A 6 -19.34 -3.46 2.70
CA PRO A 6 -20.48 -3.40 3.61
C PRO A 6 -21.28 -2.10 3.39
N LYS A 7 -22.60 -2.12 3.61
CA LYS A 7 -23.49 -0.98 3.30
C LYS A 7 -23.09 0.34 4.02
N ASP A 8 -22.32 0.24 5.09
CA ASP A 8 -21.86 1.39 5.89
C ASP A 8 -20.46 1.88 5.51
N PHE A 9 -19.86 1.34 4.43
CA PHE A 9 -18.51 1.67 3.98
C PHE A 9 -18.49 2.13 2.52
N SER A 10 -17.73 3.19 2.24
CA SER A 10 -17.51 3.70 0.88
C SER A 10 -16.16 3.24 0.36
N CYS A 11 -16.14 2.26 -0.53
CA CYS A 11 -14.91 1.79 -1.17
C CYS A 11 -14.74 2.48 -2.53
N THR A 12 -13.54 3.00 -2.84
CA THR A 12 -13.21 3.50 -4.19
C THR A 12 -12.15 2.60 -4.83
N GLY A 13 -12.48 2.05 -6.00
CA GLY A 13 -11.58 1.23 -6.80
C GLY A 13 -10.84 2.06 -7.85
N TYR A 14 -9.54 1.82 -7.98
CA TYR A 14 -8.68 2.40 -9.00
C TYR A 14 -7.98 1.28 -9.76
N GLU A 15 -7.90 1.43 -11.08
CA GLU A 15 -7.04 0.59 -11.92
C GLU A 15 -5.70 1.28 -12.12
N ILE A 16 -4.62 0.53 -11.91
CA ILE A 16 -3.25 1.04 -12.06
C ILE A 16 -2.53 0.19 -13.09
N VAL A 17 -2.05 0.86 -14.13
CA VAL A 17 -1.20 0.28 -15.16
C VAL A 17 0.21 0.84 -14.97
N LEU A 18 1.17 -0.04 -14.77
CA LEU A 18 2.59 0.32 -14.66
C LEU A 18 3.29 -0.13 -15.93
N ALA A 19 4.20 0.68 -16.47
CA ALA A 19 5.06 0.32 -17.57
C ALA A 19 6.50 0.13 -17.09
N ALA A 20 7.16 -0.92 -17.57
CA ALA A 20 8.57 -1.15 -17.33
C ALA A 20 9.41 -0.02 -17.94
N GLY A 21 10.40 0.45 -17.19
CA GLY A 21 11.29 1.53 -17.62
C GLY A 21 12.20 1.12 -18.79
N PRO A 22 13.08 2.03 -19.25
CA PRO A 22 13.96 1.79 -20.40
C PRO A 22 14.90 0.58 -20.26
N GLN A 23 15.15 0.13 -19.04
CA GLN A 23 16.03 -1.01 -18.72
C GLN A 23 15.24 -2.31 -18.51
N GLY A 24 13.92 -2.29 -18.72
CA GLY A 24 13.05 -3.39 -18.32
C GLY A 24 12.79 -3.40 -16.81
N LEU A 25 12.21 -4.50 -16.33
CA LEU A 25 11.90 -4.70 -14.92
C LEU A 25 11.93 -6.19 -14.58
N VAL A 26 12.59 -6.55 -13.48
CA VAL A 26 12.55 -7.91 -12.93
C VAL A 26 11.76 -7.89 -11.63
N LEU A 27 10.70 -8.70 -11.56
CA LEU A 27 9.83 -8.84 -10.41
C LEU A 27 9.80 -10.30 -9.94
N PRO A 28 9.57 -10.55 -8.64
CA PRO A 28 9.26 -11.90 -8.18
C PRO A 28 7.95 -12.40 -8.80
N PRO A 29 7.74 -13.74 -8.86
CA PRO A 29 6.48 -14.32 -9.33
C PRO A 29 5.27 -13.75 -8.60
N TYR A 30 5.39 -13.56 -7.27
CA TYR A 30 4.39 -12.88 -6.45
C TYR A 30 4.70 -11.39 -6.29
N LYS A 31 3.97 -10.55 -7.02
CA LYS A 31 4.23 -9.10 -7.13
C LYS A 31 3.72 -8.28 -5.96
N GLY A 32 2.83 -8.84 -5.13
CA GLY A 32 2.17 -8.12 -4.04
C GLY A 32 3.14 -7.50 -3.04
N SER A 33 4.21 -8.21 -2.67
CA SER A 33 5.24 -7.71 -1.75
C SER A 33 5.99 -6.51 -2.34
N THR A 34 6.37 -6.59 -3.62
CA THR A 34 7.11 -5.53 -4.31
C THR A 34 6.24 -4.30 -4.54
N LEU A 35 5.01 -4.48 -5.00
CA LEU A 35 4.07 -3.38 -5.23
C LEU A 35 3.67 -2.68 -3.93
N ARG A 36 3.40 -3.44 -2.85
CA ARG A 36 3.13 -2.88 -1.52
C ARG A 36 4.33 -2.07 -1.00
N GLY A 37 5.54 -2.61 -1.11
CA GLY A 37 6.76 -1.92 -0.69
C GLY A 37 7.02 -0.64 -1.50
N GLY A 38 6.85 -0.70 -2.82
CA GLY A 38 6.95 0.45 -3.71
C GLY A 38 5.94 1.54 -3.36
N PHE A 39 4.67 1.15 -3.15
CA PHE A 39 3.62 2.07 -2.73
C PHE A 39 3.94 2.73 -1.38
N ALA A 40 4.33 1.96 -0.37
CA ALA A 40 4.74 2.49 0.94
C ALA A 40 5.88 3.51 0.80
N ARG A 41 6.91 3.18 0.02
CA ARG A 41 8.08 4.04 -0.18
C ARG A 41 7.71 5.36 -0.84
N VAL A 42 6.96 5.31 -1.95
CA VAL A 42 6.57 6.52 -2.70
C VAL A 42 5.58 7.36 -1.88
N PHE A 43 4.60 6.73 -1.24
CA PHE A 43 3.65 7.44 -0.38
C PHE A 43 4.36 8.17 0.76
N LYS A 44 5.31 7.51 1.43
CA LYS A 44 6.15 8.14 2.46
C LYS A 44 6.88 9.36 1.92
N GLN A 45 7.50 9.27 0.75
CA GLN A 45 8.23 10.39 0.15
C GLN A 45 7.33 11.59 -0.15
N LEU A 46 6.08 11.35 -0.51
CA LEU A 46 5.10 12.40 -0.81
C LEU A 46 4.57 13.09 0.45
N VAL A 47 4.25 12.34 1.51
CA VAL A 47 3.56 12.88 2.69
C VAL A 47 4.49 13.19 3.87
N CYS A 48 5.69 12.62 3.92
CA CYS A 48 6.59 12.76 5.08
C CYS A 48 7.35 14.08 5.03
N VAL A 49 7.01 15.00 5.93
CA VAL A 49 7.69 16.31 6.07
C VAL A 49 9.16 16.20 6.47
N LYS A 50 9.54 15.19 7.25
CA LYS A 50 10.94 15.03 7.71
C LYS A 50 11.80 14.20 6.75
N LYS A 51 11.19 13.50 5.78
CA LYS A 51 11.85 12.53 4.88
C LYS A 51 12.80 11.55 5.60
N LYS A 52 12.53 11.26 6.87
CA LYS A 52 13.36 10.37 7.71
C LYS A 52 13.19 8.91 7.31
N GLU A 53 14.25 8.13 7.49
CA GLU A 53 14.22 6.68 7.23
C GLU A 53 13.33 5.92 8.22
N THR A 54 13.28 6.35 9.49
CA THR A 54 12.52 5.67 10.55
C THR A 54 11.36 6.51 11.09
N CYS A 55 10.21 5.86 11.34
CA CYS A 55 8.98 6.50 11.82
C CYS A 55 8.72 6.28 13.33
N GLY A 56 9.55 5.51 14.03
CA GLY A 56 9.34 5.07 15.43
C GLY A 56 9.13 6.23 16.42
N ASP A 57 10.06 7.18 16.45
CA ASP A 57 10.04 8.32 17.38
C ASP A 57 9.49 9.60 16.73
N CYS A 58 8.58 9.46 15.76
CA CYS A 58 8.05 10.61 15.04
C CYS A 58 7.01 11.35 15.89
N LEU A 59 7.28 12.62 16.24
CA LEU A 59 6.34 13.48 16.98
C LEU A 59 5.00 13.72 16.25
N LEU A 60 4.93 13.46 14.94
CA LEU A 60 3.74 13.65 14.13
C LEU A 60 2.93 12.36 13.95
N LYS A 61 3.29 11.26 14.63
CA LYS A 61 2.71 9.92 14.46
C LYS A 61 1.17 9.93 14.38
N GLU A 62 0.52 10.58 15.35
CA GLU A 62 -0.95 10.65 15.47
C GLU A 62 -1.64 11.30 14.27
N ASN A 63 -0.99 12.27 13.60
CA ASN A 63 -1.55 13.02 12.47
C ASN A 63 -0.85 12.69 11.14
N CYS A 64 0.00 11.65 11.10
CA CYS A 64 0.81 11.34 9.94
C CYS A 64 0.04 10.42 8.98
N PRO A 65 -0.22 10.83 7.72
CA PRO A 65 -0.94 9.98 6.76
C PRO A 65 -0.21 8.65 6.51
N TYR A 66 1.13 8.67 6.45
CA TYR A 66 1.92 7.43 6.30
C TYR A 66 1.72 6.49 7.49
N HIS A 67 1.66 7.03 8.71
CA HIS A 67 1.49 6.21 9.91
C HIS A 67 0.10 5.55 9.92
N PHE A 68 -0.93 6.33 9.60
CA PHE A 68 -2.29 5.84 9.45
C PHE A 68 -2.40 4.68 8.43
N VAL A 69 -1.79 4.82 7.25
CA VAL A 69 -1.93 3.86 6.15
C VAL A 69 -1.02 2.63 6.29
N PHE A 70 0.19 2.77 6.85
CA PHE A 70 1.21 1.70 6.79
C PHE A 70 1.71 1.19 8.15
N GLU A 71 1.59 1.98 9.21
CA GLU A 71 2.16 1.69 10.54
C GLU A 71 1.09 1.67 11.64
N THR A 72 -0.18 1.54 11.26
CA THR A 72 -1.35 1.67 12.12
C THR A 72 -1.21 0.76 13.34
N SER A 73 -0.87 1.38 14.48
CA SER A 73 -0.92 0.75 15.80
C SER A 73 -2.24 1.14 16.46
N PRO A 74 -2.84 0.31 17.33
CA PRO A 74 -4.01 0.72 18.08
C PRO A 74 -3.73 2.00 18.87
N PRO A 75 -4.63 3.00 18.86
CA PRO A 75 -4.45 4.17 19.70
C PRO A 75 -4.42 3.75 21.18
N PRO A 76 -3.66 4.45 22.06
CA PRO A 76 -3.46 4.05 23.46
C PRO A 76 -4.73 3.84 24.29
N LYS A 77 -5.88 4.35 23.81
CA LYS A 77 -7.19 4.30 24.49
C LYS A 77 -8.27 3.50 23.74
N ALA A 78 -7.94 2.78 22.66
CA ALA A 78 -8.94 2.05 21.87
C ALA A 78 -9.73 1.05 22.73
N GLU A 79 -11.07 1.10 22.79
CA GLU A 79 -11.87 0.15 23.59
C GLU A 79 -11.96 -1.26 22.96
N ALA A 80 -11.71 -1.36 21.65
CA ALA A 80 -11.63 -2.61 20.89
C ALA A 80 -10.25 -2.77 20.21
N LEU A 81 -9.86 -4.00 19.86
CA LEU A 81 -8.60 -4.33 19.17
C LEU A 81 -7.30 -4.06 19.96
N ARG A 82 -7.36 -3.85 21.29
CA ARG A 82 -6.18 -3.65 22.16
C ARG A 82 -5.11 -4.75 22.07
N ASN A 83 -5.53 -5.98 21.74
CA ASN A 83 -4.65 -7.16 21.63
C ASN A 83 -4.18 -7.43 20.19
N TYR A 84 -4.61 -6.64 19.20
CA TYR A 84 -4.19 -6.78 17.81
C TYR A 84 -3.10 -5.74 17.52
N SER A 85 -1.90 -6.21 17.21
CA SER A 85 -0.75 -5.36 16.88
C SER A 85 -0.97 -4.52 15.60
N ASP A 86 -1.85 -4.98 14.72
CA ASP A 86 -2.16 -4.35 13.44
C ASP A 86 -3.67 -4.28 13.22
N ILE A 87 -4.19 -3.05 13.13
CA ILE A 87 -5.52 -2.77 12.57
C ILE A 87 -5.42 -2.99 11.05
N PRO A 88 -6.44 -3.58 10.39
CA PRO A 88 -6.45 -3.75 8.94
C PRO A 88 -6.18 -2.40 8.26
N ARG A 89 -5.19 -2.38 7.36
CA ARG A 89 -4.83 -1.16 6.62
C ARG A 89 -6.01 -0.75 5.72
N PRO A 90 -6.29 0.55 5.56
CA PRO A 90 -7.43 1.06 4.80
C PRO A 90 -7.22 0.99 3.27
N PHE A 91 -6.55 -0.06 2.79
CA PHE A 91 -6.39 -0.29 1.36
C PHE A 91 -6.18 -1.77 1.05
N VAL A 92 -6.66 -2.19 -0.11
CA VAL A 92 -6.41 -3.52 -0.70
C VAL A 92 -5.64 -3.30 -2.00
N LEU A 93 -4.48 -3.95 -2.10
CA LEU A 93 -3.71 -4.02 -3.33
C LEU A 93 -3.93 -5.40 -3.94
N GLU A 94 -4.59 -5.45 -5.10
CA GLU A 94 -4.75 -6.66 -5.91
C GLU A 94 -3.63 -6.68 -6.97
N PRO A 95 -2.52 -7.42 -6.74
CA PRO A 95 -1.45 -7.50 -7.72
C PRO A 95 -1.90 -8.33 -8.93
N PRO A 96 -1.22 -8.16 -10.09
CA PRO A 96 -1.40 -9.06 -11.21
C PRO A 96 -1.15 -10.52 -10.79
N GLN A 97 -2.02 -11.43 -11.23
CA GLN A 97 -1.96 -12.86 -10.89
C GLN A 97 -1.01 -13.66 -11.78
N GLU A 98 -0.33 -13.00 -12.72
CA GLU A 98 0.66 -13.64 -13.58
C GLU A 98 1.94 -13.98 -12.81
N GLN A 99 2.62 -15.05 -13.22
CA GLN A 99 3.91 -15.45 -12.67
C GLN A 99 5.11 -14.88 -13.44
N LYS A 100 4.87 -14.10 -14.51
CA LYS A 100 5.92 -13.47 -15.31
C LYS A 100 6.85 -12.63 -14.42
N THR A 101 8.15 -12.84 -14.57
CA THR A 101 9.20 -12.20 -13.76
C THR A 101 9.92 -11.11 -14.53
N ASP A 102 10.16 -11.32 -15.81
CA ASP A 102 10.97 -10.45 -16.65
C ASP A 102 10.08 -9.64 -17.60
N TYR A 103 10.17 -8.31 -17.50
CA TYR A 103 9.45 -7.37 -18.35
C TYR A 103 10.43 -6.59 -19.20
N LEU A 104 10.21 -6.62 -20.51
CA LEU A 104 10.97 -5.82 -21.47
C LEU A 104 10.61 -4.33 -21.34
N PRO A 105 11.48 -3.41 -21.80
CA PRO A 105 11.18 -1.99 -21.78
C PRO A 105 9.82 -1.66 -22.41
N GLY A 106 9.00 -0.87 -21.72
CA GLY A 106 7.67 -0.48 -22.16
C GLY A 106 6.57 -1.53 -21.97
N GLU A 107 6.89 -2.76 -21.59
CA GLU A 107 5.85 -3.74 -21.25
C GLU A 107 5.08 -3.31 -20.00
N THR A 108 3.78 -3.57 -20.01
CA THR A 108 2.87 -3.17 -18.93
C THR A 108 2.52 -4.32 -18.00
N LEU A 109 2.34 -4.01 -16.72
CA LEU A 109 1.70 -4.88 -15.74
C LEU A 109 0.47 -4.20 -15.12
N TYR A 110 -0.54 -5.00 -14.83
CA TYR A 110 -1.88 -4.54 -14.39
C TYR A 110 -2.12 -4.85 -12.92
N GLY A 111 -2.36 -3.83 -12.10
CA GLY A 111 -2.80 -3.99 -10.71
C GLY A 111 -4.09 -3.23 -10.45
N ARG A 112 -4.90 -3.69 -9.50
CA ARG A 112 -6.02 -2.89 -8.97
C ARG A 112 -5.71 -2.45 -7.55
N ASN A 113 -5.98 -1.19 -7.25
CA ASN A 113 -5.91 -0.66 -5.89
C ASN A 113 -7.31 -0.27 -5.45
N TYR A 114 -7.73 -0.77 -4.30
CA TYR A 114 -8.97 -0.34 -3.65
C TYR A 114 -8.57 0.44 -2.41
N ILE A 115 -9.05 1.67 -2.32
CA ILE A 115 -8.92 2.49 -1.12
C ILE A 115 -10.25 2.36 -0.39
N ILE A 116 -10.17 1.96 0.88
CA ILE A 116 -11.32 1.82 1.78
C ILE A 116 -11.38 3.05 2.68
#